data_AF-A0A453ELV6-F1
#
_entry.id   AF-A0A453ELV6-F1
#
_cell.length_a   1.000
_cell.length_b   1.000
_cell.length_c   1.000
_cell.angle_alpha   90.00
_cell.angle_beta   90.00
_cell.angle_gamma   90.00
#
_symmetry.space_group_name_H-M   'P 1'
#
loop_
_entity.id
_entity.type
_entity.pdbx_description
1 polymer ?
#
loop_
_entity_poly.entity_id
_entity_poly.type
_entity_poly.pdbx_seq_one_letter_code
_entity_poly.pdbx_strand_id
1 'polypeptide(L)'
;MNKTIWKVWAPPKIKFFAWLAIQNRVWTADRLAKRGWDNCGLCPLCKREQESVAHLFYKCRYTLRLWEMLKVWLRLDTMDITTWPGERSIKDWWTRMSSATRVHRKAMASLTMLVSWTI
;
A
#
# COMPACT_ATOMS: atom_id res chain seq x y z
N MET A 1 1.75 18.53 -4.09
CA MET A 1 1.19 17.20 -3.76
C MET A 1 0.32 16.73 -4.94
N ASN A 2 0.32 15.44 -5.32
CA ASN A 2 -0.40 14.81 -6.46
C ASN A 2 0.25 14.70 -7.84
N LYS A 3 1.30 15.45 -8.21
CA LYS A 3 1.89 15.32 -9.58
C LYS A 3 2.53 13.95 -9.87
N THR A 4 2.91 13.17 -8.85
CA THR A 4 3.60 11.87 -9.03
C THR A 4 2.65 10.73 -9.35
N ILE A 5 1.49 10.62 -8.69
CA ILE A 5 0.51 9.53 -8.89
C ILE A 5 0.03 9.47 -10.34
N TRP A 6 -0.35 10.63 -10.89
CA TRP A 6 -0.93 10.71 -12.23
C TRP A 6 0.08 10.40 -13.34
N LYS A 7 1.38 10.58 -13.08
CA LYS A 7 2.49 10.28 -14.01
C LYS A 7 2.94 8.81 -13.98
N VAL A 8 2.45 8.01 -13.04
CA VAL A 8 2.76 6.56 -12.98
C VAL A 8 2.15 5.85 -14.19
N TRP A 9 2.79 4.79 -14.67
CA TRP A 9 2.24 3.96 -15.74
C TRP A 9 1.28 2.92 -15.14
N ALA A 10 0.03 3.32 -14.96
CA ALA A 10 -1.03 2.49 -14.38
C ALA A 10 -2.40 2.92 -14.95
N PRO A 11 -3.40 2.01 -15.00
CA PRO A 11 -4.77 2.34 -15.38
C PRO A 11 -5.38 3.47 -14.54
N PRO A 12 -6.26 4.32 -15.10
CA PRO A 12 -6.87 5.44 -14.38
C PRO A 12 -7.60 5.03 -13.09
N LYS A 13 -8.30 3.89 -13.10
CA LYS A 13 -9.00 3.33 -11.93
C LYS A 13 -8.03 3.08 -10.76
N ILE A 14 -6.86 2.54 -11.05
CA ILE A 14 -5.82 2.22 -10.06
C ILE A 14 -5.18 3.51 -9.53
N LYS A 15 -4.94 4.49 -10.39
CA LYS A 15 -4.45 5.82 -9.98
C LYS A 15 -5.43 6.52 -9.04
N PHE A 16 -6.72 6.46 -9.34
CA PHE A 16 -7.78 7.05 -8.51
C PHE A 16 -7.85 6.36 -7.14
N PHE A 17 -7.79 5.03 -7.13
CA PHE A 17 -7.71 4.26 -5.88
C PHE A 17 -6.48 4.63 -5.05
N ALA A 18 -5.29 4.65 -5.65
CA ALA A 18 -4.07 5.03 -4.94
C ALA A 18 -4.13 6.46 -4.39
N TRP A 19 -4.75 7.39 -5.13
CA TRP A 19 -5.01 8.75 -4.66
C TRP A 19 -5.94 8.79 -3.44
N LEU A 20 -7.01 7.99 -3.42
CA LEU A 20 -7.86 7.84 -2.24
C LEU A 20 -7.09 7.21 -1.07
N ALA A 21 -6.32 6.15 -1.33
CA ALA A 21 -5.56 5.45 -0.31
C ALA A 21 -4.54 6.36 0.39
N ILE A 22 -3.81 7.17 -0.38
CA ILE A 22 -2.84 8.13 0.17
C ILE A 22 -3.50 9.19 1.05
N GLN A 23 -4.76 9.54 0.78
CA GLN A 23 -5.55 10.43 1.62
C GLN A 23 -6.23 9.73 2.80
N ASN A 24 -5.93 8.45 3.00
CA ASN A 24 -6.64 7.57 3.93
C ASN A 24 -8.16 7.65 3.71
N ARG A 25 -8.60 7.59 2.44
CA ARG A 25 -10.01 7.73 2.02
C ARG A 25 -10.68 6.45 1.51
N VAL A 26 -9.98 5.32 1.59
CA VAL A 26 -10.53 3.99 1.23
C VAL A 26 -11.49 3.51 2.33
N TRP A 27 -12.50 2.73 1.95
CA TRP A 27 -13.46 2.13 2.88
C TRP A 27 -12.86 0.92 3.58
N THR A 28 -12.18 1.18 4.70
CA THR A 28 -11.68 0.15 5.63
C THR A 28 -12.52 0.12 6.89
N ALA A 29 -12.51 -1.00 7.61
CA ALA A 29 -13.29 -1.19 8.84
C ALA A 29 -13.07 -0.07 9.86
N ASP A 30 -11.84 0.42 10.05
CA ASP A 30 -11.58 1.55 10.96
C ASP A 30 -12.33 2.84 10.57
N ARG A 31 -12.58 3.08 9.27
CA ARG A 31 -13.30 4.25 8.79
C ARG A 31 -14.81 4.06 8.81
N LEU A 32 -15.27 2.84 8.55
CA LEU A 32 -16.68 2.46 8.74
C LEU A 32 -17.07 2.62 10.21
N ALA A 33 -16.25 2.13 11.13
CA ALA A 33 -16.44 2.28 12.57
C ALA A 33 -16.52 3.75 13.01
N LYS A 34 -15.66 4.64 12.47
CA LYS A 34 -15.72 6.09 12.74
C LYS A 34 -17.03 6.76 12.30
N ARG A 35 -17.81 6.12 11.42
CA ARG A 35 -19.12 6.60 10.95
C ARG A 35 -20.28 5.87 11.63
N GLY A 36 -20.01 4.96 12.56
CA GLY A 36 -21.02 4.13 13.21
C GLY A 36 -21.67 3.10 12.28
N TRP A 37 -20.97 2.68 11.22
CA TRP A 37 -21.47 1.66 10.30
C TRP A 37 -20.96 0.28 10.69
N ASP A 38 -21.82 -0.73 10.55
CA ASP A 38 -21.47 -2.13 10.79
C ASP A 38 -20.31 -2.57 9.91
N ASN A 39 -19.37 -3.31 10.51
CA ASN A 39 -18.18 -3.81 9.84
C ASN A 39 -17.60 -5.01 10.60
N CYS A 40 -16.76 -5.81 9.93
CA CYS A 40 -16.13 -6.98 10.55
C CYS A 40 -14.99 -6.64 11.53
N GLY A 41 -14.56 -5.37 11.61
CA GLY A 41 -13.45 -4.87 12.43
C GLY A 41 -12.06 -5.36 12.00
N LEU A 42 -11.89 -6.67 11.87
CA LEU A 42 -10.62 -7.30 11.57
C LEU A 42 -10.27 -7.26 10.09
N CYS A 43 -8.98 -7.15 9.81
CA CYS A 43 -8.41 -7.27 8.48
C CYS A 43 -8.74 -8.64 7.86
N PRO A 44 -9.32 -8.69 6.65
CA PRO A 44 -9.74 -9.94 6.02
C PRO A 44 -8.57 -10.87 5.68
N LEU A 45 -7.36 -10.31 5.50
CA LEU A 45 -6.16 -11.05 5.12
C LEU A 45 -5.53 -11.76 6.32
N CYS A 46 -5.28 -11.03 7.41
CA CYS A 46 -4.60 -11.60 8.57
C CYS A 46 -5.57 -12.16 9.63
N LYS A 47 -6.81 -11.67 9.66
CA LYS A 47 -7.86 -11.95 10.66
C LYS A 47 -7.41 -11.76 12.12
N ARG A 48 -6.52 -10.79 12.36
CA ARG A 48 -5.87 -10.58 13.67
C ARG A 48 -5.90 -9.14 14.17
N GLU A 49 -5.66 -8.18 13.28
CA GLU A 49 -5.62 -6.76 13.62
C GLU A 49 -6.76 -6.01 12.95
N GLN A 50 -7.10 -4.82 13.47
CA GLN A 50 -8.09 -3.92 12.89
C GLN A 50 -7.72 -3.57 11.44
N GLU A 51 -8.70 -3.66 10.53
CA GLU A 51 -8.51 -3.26 9.13
C GLU A 51 -8.33 -1.75 9.02
N SER A 52 -7.18 -1.35 8.48
CA SER A 52 -6.90 0.03 8.07
C SER A 52 -6.04 0.00 6.80
N VAL A 53 -6.01 1.10 6.05
CA VAL A 53 -5.23 1.16 4.80
C VAL A 53 -3.74 0.93 5.07
N ALA A 54 -3.22 1.48 6.18
CA ALA A 54 -1.84 1.26 6.61
C ALA A 54 -1.58 -0.22 6.93
N HIS A 55 -2.50 -0.87 7.65
CA HIS A 55 -2.38 -2.29 7.94
C HIS A 55 -2.40 -3.10 6.64
N LEU A 56 -3.41 -2.93 5.79
CA LEU A 56 -3.55 -3.66 4.53
C LEU A 56 -2.30 -3.57 3.64
N PHE A 57 -1.65 -2.40 3.55
CA PHE A 57 -0.58 -2.22 2.57
C PHE A 57 0.83 -2.52 3.08
N TYR A 58 1.10 -2.31 4.37
CA TYR A 58 2.49 -2.38 4.85
C TYR A 58 2.70 -2.80 6.31
N LYS A 59 1.63 -3.13 7.06
CA LYS A 59 1.78 -3.75 8.40
C LYS A 59 1.24 -5.16 8.48
N CYS A 60 0.33 -5.54 7.57
CA CYS A 60 -0.30 -6.83 7.57
C CYS A 60 0.72 -7.93 7.28
N ARG A 61 0.81 -8.94 8.15
CA ARG A 61 1.67 -10.12 7.95
C ARG A 61 1.50 -10.79 6.59
N TYR A 62 0.26 -10.84 6.08
CA TYR A 62 -0.04 -11.46 4.78
C TYR A 62 0.57 -10.62 3.66
N THR A 63 0.35 -9.31 3.70
CA THR A 63 0.91 -8.36 2.75
C THR A 63 2.42 -8.31 2.79
N LEU A 64 3.05 -8.32 3.97
CA LEU A 64 4.50 -8.37 4.10
C LEU A 64 5.08 -9.60 3.41
N ARG A 65 4.46 -10.78 3.61
CA ARG A 65 4.85 -12.02 2.92
C ARG A 65 4.67 -11.92 1.40
N LEU A 66 3.59 -11.31 0.92
CA LEU A 66 3.39 -11.05 -0.51
C LEU A 66 4.54 -10.21 -1.09
N TRP A 67 4.92 -9.14 -0.39
CA TRP A 67 6.04 -8.29 -0.81
C TRP A 67 7.38 -9.00 -0.77
N GLU A 68 7.61 -9.90 0.20
CA GLU A 68 8.82 -10.73 0.24
C GLU A 68 8.91 -11.66 -0.98
N MET A 69 7.79 -12.28 -1.36
CA MET A 69 7.72 -13.11 -2.56
C MET A 69 7.99 -12.30 -3.83
N LEU A 70 7.40 -11.11 -3.96
CA LEU A 70 7.65 -10.21 -5.09
C LEU A 70 9.08 -9.72 -5.15
N LYS A 71 9.68 -9.43 -3.98
CA LYS A 71 11.10 -9.05 -3.87
C LYS A 71 11.99 -10.12 -4.47
N VAL A 72 11.79 -11.39 -4.09
CA VAL A 72 12.56 -12.53 -4.61
C VAL A 72 12.31 -12.72 -6.10
N TRP A 73 11.04 -12.71 -6.52
CA TRP A 73 10.65 -12.96 -7.91
C TRP A 73 11.19 -11.91 -8.89
N LEU A 74 11.17 -10.64 -8.50
CA LEU A 74 11.62 -9.51 -9.31
C LEU A 74 13.08 -9.08 -9.05
N ARG A 75 13.81 -9.81 -8.19
CA ARG A 75 15.20 -9.50 -7.79
C ARG A 75 15.37 -8.06 -7.28
N LEU A 76 14.49 -7.64 -6.38
CA LEU A 76 14.48 -6.29 -5.80
C LEU A 76 15.32 -6.23 -4.51
N ASP A 77 16.61 -6.53 -4.60
CA ASP A 77 17.48 -6.75 -3.44
C ASP A 77 17.55 -5.54 -2.49
N THR A 78 17.43 -4.33 -3.05
CA THR A 78 17.45 -3.07 -2.30
C THR A 78 16.19 -2.78 -1.47
N MET A 79 15.12 -3.56 -1.66
CA MET A 79 13.88 -3.38 -0.90
C MET A 79 14.01 -4.04 0.47
N ASP A 80 14.04 -3.24 1.53
CA ASP A 80 13.95 -3.73 2.90
C ASP A 80 12.51 -3.61 3.41
N ILE A 81 11.86 -4.77 3.60
CA ILE A 81 10.45 -4.91 4.03
C ILE A 81 10.33 -4.83 5.56
N THR A 82 11.39 -5.16 6.29
CA THR A 82 11.37 -5.30 7.76
C THR A 82 11.11 -3.97 8.47
N THR A 83 11.48 -2.86 7.82
CA THR A 83 11.29 -1.49 8.34
C THR A 83 9.89 -0.93 8.12
N TRP A 84 9.04 -1.61 7.35
CA TRP A 84 7.74 -1.08 6.92
C TRP A 84 6.72 -0.88 8.05
N PRO A 85 6.61 -1.79 9.05
CA PRO A 85 5.65 -1.63 10.13
C PRO A 85 5.84 -0.33 10.93
N GLY A 86 7.07 0.22 10.95
CA GLY A 86 7.43 1.48 11.60
C GLY A 86 7.05 2.75 10.82
N GLU A 87 6.50 2.63 9.61
CA GLU A 87 6.13 3.79 8.80
C GLU A 87 4.98 4.59 9.42
N ARG A 88 5.17 5.91 9.49
CA ARG A 88 4.24 6.85 10.13
C ARG A 88 2.96 7.06 9.33
N SER A 89 3.07 7.03 8.00
CA SER A 89 1.93 7.24 7.12
C SER A 89 2.05 6.48 5.80
N ILE A 90 0.91 6.24 5.16
CA ILE A 90 0.85 5.67 3.82
C ILE A 90 1.56 6.54 2.78
N LYS A 91 1.61 7.86 3.01
CA LYS A 91 2.30 8.80 2.13
C LYS A 91 3.82 8.62 2.22
N ASP A 92 4.33 8.40 3.43
CA ASP A 92 5.77 8.18 3.66
C ASP A 92 6.18 6.83 3.07
N TRP A 93 5.42 5.78 3.37
CA TRP A 93 5.59 4.46 2.76
C TRP A 93 5.55 4.54 1.22
N TRP A 94 4.54 5.19 0.65
CA TRP A 94 4.43 5.38 -0.81
C TRP A 94 5.62 6.13 -1.38
N THR A 95 6.07 7.18 -0.69
CA THR A 95 7.21 8.00 -1.14
C THR A 95 8.47 7.15 -1.13
N ARG A 96 8.71 6.33 -0.11
CA ARG A 96 9.83 5.38 -0.07
C ARG A 96 9.74 4.37 -1.20
N MET A 97 8.61 3.70 -1.38
CA MET A 97 8.40 2.71 -2.45
C MET A 97 8.61 3.29 -3.85
N SER A 98 8.10 4.49 -4.08
CA SER A 98 8.22 5.20 -5.36
C SER A 98 9.51 6.02 -5.50
N SER A 99 10.44 5.94 -4.54
CA SER A 99 11.78 6.56 -4.61
C SER A 99 12.92 5.55 -4.39
N ALA A 100 12.62 4.31 -3.99
CA ALA A 100 13.57 3.29 -3.59
C ALA A 100 14.61 2.92 -4.67
N THR A 101 14.37 3.22 -5.95
CA THR A 101 15.35 3.04 -7.02
C THR A 101 15.36 4.23 -7.98
N ARG A 102 16.51 4.92 -8.13
CA ARG A 102 16.63 6.06 -9.06
C ARG A 102 16.46 5.63 -10.52
N VAL A 103 16.92 4.42 -10.87
CA VAL A 103 16.90 3.89 -12.25
C VAL A 103 15.50 3.35 -12.64
N HIS A 104 14.75 2.78 -11.69
CA HIS A 104 13.46 2.14 -11.95
C HIS A 104 12.27 2.80 -11.23
N ARG A 105 12.41 4.07 -10.84
CA ARG A 105 11.41 4.84 -10.07
C ARG A 105 9.97 4.69 -10.58
N LYS A 106 9.79 4.79 -11.90
CA LYS A 106 8.47 4.66 -12.54
C LYS A 106 7.92 3.24 -12.44
N ALA A 107 8.75 2.23 -12.66
CA ALA A 107 8.37 0.82 -12.56
C ALA A 107 8.00 0.44 -11.12
N MET A 108 8.78 0.91 -10.13
CA MET A 108 8.47 0.70 -8.71
C MET A 108 7.16 1.37 -8.30
N ALA A 109 6.90 2.59 -8.79
CA ALA A 109 5.63 3.26 -8.54
C ALA A 109 4.45 2.48 -9.17
N SER A 110 4.62 1.96 -10.39
CA SER A 110 3.60 1.12 -11.04
C SER A 110 3.37 -0.18 -10.28
N LEU A 111 4.44 -0.89 -9.90
CA LEU A 111 4.38 -2.11 -9.10
C LEU A 111 3.63 -1.87 -7.79
N THR A 112 3.98 -0.81 -7.07
CA THR A 112 3.31 -0.46 -5.80
C THR A 112 1.83 -0.19 -5.99
N MET A 113 1.45 0.55 -7.04
CA MET A 113 0.05 0.80 -7.37
C MET A 113 -0.73 -0.48 -7.68
N LEU A 114 -0.12 -1.37 -8.49
CA LEU A 114 -0.75 -2.61 -8.93
C LEU A 114 -0.92 -3.58 -7.75
N VAL A 115 0.14 -3.77 -6.96
CA VAL A 115 0.11 -4.65 -5.79
C VAL A 115 -0.88 -4.14 -4.76
N SER A 116 -0.87 -2.84 -4.44
CA SER A 116 -1.86 -2.26 -3.52
C SER A 116 -3.30 -2.34 -4.04
N TRP A 117 -3.52 -2.43 -5.36
CA TRP A 117 -4.85 -2.63 -5.94
C TRP A 117 -5.33 -4.09 -5.88
N THR A 118 -4.40 -5.05 -5.87
CA THR A 118 -4.74 -6.48 -5.76
C THR A 118 -5.00 -6.95 -4.33
N ILE A 119 -4.60 -6.14 -3.35
CA ILE A 119 -4.87 -6.34 -1.92
C ILE A 119 -6.28 -5.83 -1.62
#